data_AF-A0A965VVE7-F1
#
_entry.id   AF-A0A965VVE7-F1
#
_cell.length_a   1.000
_cell.length_b   1.000
_cell.length_c   1.000
_cell.angle_alpha   90.00
_cell.angle_beta   90.00
_cell.angle_gamma   90.00
#
_symmetry.space_group_name_H-M   'P 1'
#
loop_
_entity.id
_entity.type
_entity.pdbx_description
1 polymer ?
#
loop_
_entity_poly.entity_id
_entity_poly.type
_entity_poly.pdbx_seq_one_letter_code
_entity_poly.pdbx_strand_id
1 'polypeptide(L)'
;MRFTIILFLFLAPNLCFGQNYLFDNLKNNKWTANLTVTDFNFHNNKEISLSKLNATINKLKSDFSVWEFGGKNLKITNYKAGQKMDSLALDCTYDSDKNELHVFHYSQDSTFWNYSLAITSTGSFILMTREN
;
A
#
# COMPACT_ATOMS: atom_id res chain seq x y z
N MET A 1 11.41 -29.53 47.24
CA MET A 1 10.23 -29.31 46.38
C MET A 1 9.91 -27.83 46.44
N ARG A 2 9.54 -27.21 45.30
CA ARG A 2 9.03 -25.81 45.14
C ARG A 2 10.13 -24.75 44.95
N PHE A 3 10.09 -23.83 43.98
CA PHE A 3 9.19 -23.60 42.85
C PHE A 3 10.03 -22.92 41.75
N THR A 4 10.03 -23.50 40.55
CA THR A 4 10.61 -22.92 39.34
C THR A 4 9.69 -21.80 38.86
N ILE A 5 9.98 -20.55 39.22
CA ILE A 5 9.37 -19.35 38.63
C ILE A 5 10.50 -18.32 38.71
N ILE A 6 11.14 -17.93 37.62
CA ILE A 6 10.75 -16.80 36.77
C ILE A 6 11.50 -16.98 35.44
N LEU A 7 10.82 -17.47 34.41
CA LEU A 7 11.35 -17.43 33.03
C LEU A 7 10.20 -17.08 32.08
N PHE A 8 9.61 -15.89 32.26
CA PHE A 8 8.50 -15.43 31.42
C PHE A 8 8.51 -13.92 31.15
N LEU A 9 9.70 -13.28 31.19
CA LEU A 9 9.83 -11.83 30.98
C LEU A 9 10.70 -11.43 29.77
N PHE A 10 11.20 -12.38 28.98
CA PHE A 10 12.09 -12.10 27.84
C PHE A 10 11.43 -12.21 26.46
N LEU A 11 10.11 -12.30 26.36
CA LEU A 11 9.41 -12.45 25.08
C LEU A 11 8.77 -11.17 24.52
N ALA A 12 8.95 -10.01 25.17
CA ALA A 12 8.40 -8.74 24.69
C ALA A 12 9.54 -7.77 24.30
N PRO A 13 10.14 -7.93 23.11
CA PRO A 13 10.19 -6.75 22.21
C PRO A 13 10.08 -7.06 20.69
N ASN A 14 9.81 -8.28 20.25
CA ASN A 14 9.89 -8.62 18.81
C ASN A 14 8.73 -8.10 17.94
N LEU A 15 7.67 -7.54 18.52
CA LEU A 15 6.52 -7.04 17.75
C LEU A 15 6.75 -5.65 17.14
N CYS A 16 7.74 -4.88 17.61
CA CYS A 16 7.96 -3.50 17.14
C CYS A 16 8.81 -3.43 15.85
N PHE A 17 9.77 -4.35 15.68
CA PHE A 17 10.67 -4.32 14.52
C PHE A 17 10.01 -4.76 13.22
N GLY A 18 9.06 -5.70 13.28
CA GLY A 18 8.34 -6.17 12.09
C GLY A 18 7.49 -5.09 11.44
N GLN A 19 6.85 -4.22 12.22
CA GLN A 19 5.95 -3.18 11.71
C GLN A 19 6.72 -2.05 11.00
N ASN A 20 7.85 -1.60 11.56
CA ASN A 20 8.68 -0.56 10.92
C ASN A 20 9.21 -1.01 9.55
N TYR A 21 9.65 -2.27 9.44
CA TYR A 21 10.14 -2.82 8.19
C TYR A 21 9.07 -2.85 7.08
N LEU A 22 7.81 -3.06 7.44
CA LEU A 22 6.69 -3.08 6.50
C LEU A 22 6.44 -1.70 5.87
N PHE A 23 6.41 -0.64 6.69
CA PHE A 23 6.23 0.73 6.19
C PHE A 23 7.44 1.25 5.43
N ASP A 24 8.64 0.86 5.84
CA ASP A 24 9.85 1.16 5.09
C ASP A 24 9.83 0.48 3.72
N ASN A 25 9.37 -0.77 3.64
CA ASN A 25 9.22 -1.49 2.37
C ASN A 25 8.17 -0.83 1.45
N LEU A 26 7.06 -0.34 2.01
CA LEU A 26 6.04 0.43 1.29
C LEU A 26 6.62 1.68 0.63
N LYS A 27 7.35 2.50 1.40
CA LYS A 27 7.92 3.79 0.96
C LYS A 27 9.08 3.64 -0.02
N ASN A 28 9.88 2.59 0.13
CA ASN A 28 11.08 2.39 -0.67
C ASN A 28 10.83 1.72 -2.03
N ASN A 29 9.59 1.33 -2.33
CA ASN A 29 9.27 0.60 -3.55
C ASN A 29 8.08 1.23 -4.28
N LYS A 30 8.08 1.07 -5.60
CA LYS A 30 6.90 1.31 -6.41
C LYS A 30 6.06 0.06 -6.45
N TRP A 31 4.75 0.24 -6.49
CA TRP A 31 3.80 -0.86 -6.53
C TRP A 31 2.92 -0.75 -7.77
N THR A 32 2.42 -1.87 -8.25
CA THR A 32 1.58 -1.91 -9.46
C THR A 32 0.34 -2.74 -9.24
N ALA A 33 -0.78 -2.28 -9.79
CA ALA A 33 -1.99 -3.09 -9.94
C ALA A 33 -2.38 -3.16 -11.41
N ASN A 34 -2.89 -4.31 -11.82
CA ASN A 34 -3.43 -4.52 -13.17
C ASN A 34 -4.86 -3.95 -13.26
N LEU A 35 -4.99 -2.66 -13.01
CA LEU A 35 -6.23 -1.90 -13.12
C LEU A 35 -5.90 -0.44 -13.39
N THR A 36 -6.77 0.21 -14.16
CA THR A 36 -6.73 1.66 -14.38
C THR A 36 -7.46 2.33 -13.23
N VAL A 37 -6.81 3.25 -12.54
CA VAL A 37 -7.40 4.02 -11.44
C VAL A 37 -7.99 5.32 -11.97
N THR A 38 -9.22 5.65 -11.57
CA THR A 38 -9.85 6.95 -11.81
C THR A 38 -10.61 7.36 -10.56
N ASP A 39 -10.90 8.66 -10.44
CA ASP A 39 -11.72 9.23 -9.36
C ASP A 39 -13.06 8.49 -9.19
N PHE A 40 -13.64 8.01 -10.28
CA PHE A 40 -14.94 7.34 -10.30
C PHE A 40 -14.88 5.86 -9.93
N ASN A 41 -13.78 5.17 -10.27
CA ASN A 41 -13.70 3.72 -10.13
C ASN A 41 -12.94 3.27 -8.89
N PHE A 42 -12.13 4.14 -8.28
CA PHE A 42 -11.29 3.78 -7.15
C PHE A 42 -12.11 3.18 -6.02
N HIS A 43 -13.17 3.88 -5.60
CA HIS A 43 -14.10 3.42 -4.56
C HIS A 43 -14.76 2.06 -4.89
N ASN A 44 -15.03 1.77 -6.16
CA ASN A 44 -15.75 0.56 -6.55
C ASN A 44 -14.93 -0.72 -6.34
N ASN A 45 -13.60 -0.58 -6.21
CA ASN A 45 -12.72 -1.69 -5.92
C ASN A 45 -12.73 -2.00 -4.42
N LYS A 46 -13.45 -3.05 -4.03
CA LYS A 46 -13.44 -3.57 -2.65
C LYS A 46 -12.07 -4.10 -2.26
N GLU A 47 -11.36 -4.70 -3.21
CA GLU A 47 -10.04 -5.28 -3.01
C GLU A 47 -9.13 -4.85 -4.15
N ILE A 48 -7.92 -4.42 -3.80
CA ILE A 48 -6.89 -4.04 -4.76
C ILE A 48 -5.61 -4.77 -4.37
N SER A 49 -5.13 -5.63 -5.27
CA SER A 49 -3.85 -6.33 -5.11
C SER A 49 -2.73 -5.53 -5.76
N LEU A 50 -1.76 -5.11 -4.96
CA LEU A 50 -0.54 -4.46 -5.40
C LEU A 50 0.61 -5.46 -5.44
N SER A 51 1.38 -5.42 -6.52
CA SER A 51 2.63 -6.17 -6.66
C SER A 51 3.80 -5.21 -6.68
N LYS A 52 4.90 -5.58 -6.03
CA LYS A 52 6.13 -4.79 -6.06
C LYS A 52 6.66 -4.69 -7.49
N LEU A 53 6.94 -3.47 -7.94
CA LEU A 53 7.52 -3.22 -9.25
C LEU A 53 9.02 -3.48 -9.22
N ASN A 54 9.44 -4.65 -9.70
CA ASN A 54 10.85 -5.04 -9.77
C ASN A 54 11.55 -4.58 -11.07
N ALA A 55 10.80 -4.05 -12.03
CA ALA A 55 11.30 -3.62 -13.33
C ALA A 55 11.20 -2.10 -13.51
N THR A 56 11.99 -1.54 -14.42
CA THR A 56 11.80 -0.14 -14.83
C THR A 56 10.42 0.02 -15.49
N ILE A 57 9.67 1.08 -15.14
CA ILE A 57 8.30 1.33 -15.65
C ILE A 57 8.23 1.25 -17.18
N ASN A 58 9.23 1.78 -17.89
CA ASN A 58 9.30 1.78 -19.35
C ASN A 58 9.47 0.38 -20.01
N LYS A 59 9.69 -0.67 -19.20
CA LYS A 59 9.76 -2.08 -19.65
C LYS A 59 8.45 -2.83 -19.43
N LEU A 60 7.43 -2.20 -18.84
CA LEU A 60 6.12 -2.80 -18.67
C LEU A 60 5.46 -2.99 -20.04
N LYS A 61 4.90 -4.19 -20.25
CA LYS A 61 4.27 -4.61 -21.52
C LYS A 61 2.75 -4.45 -21.52
N SER A 62 2.18 -4.05 -20.39
CA SER A 62 0.74 -3.92 -20.19
C SER A 62 0.46 -2.65 -19.43
N ASP A 63 -0.79 -2.19 -19.50
CA ASP A 63 -1.23 -1.03 -18.76
C ASP A 63 -1.36 -1.38 -17.28
N PHE A 64 -0.85 -0.51 -16.42
CA PHE A 64 -0.88 -0.70 -14.97
C PHE A 64 -1.15 0.64 -14.29
N SER A 65 -1.78 0.61 -13.12
CA SER A 65 -1.62 1.71 -12.17
C SER A 65 -0.33 1.51 -11.40
N VAL A 66 0.46 2.57 -11.26
CA VAL A 66 1.69 2.65 -10.48
C VAL A 66 1.40 3.46 -9.22
N TRP A 67 1.81 2.94 -8.09
CA TRP A 67 1.52 3.46 -6.76
C TRP A 67 2.83 3.78 -6.06
N GLU A 68 2.97 5.02 -5.61
CA GLU A 68 4.17 5.54 -4.96
C GLU A 68 3.80 6.13 -3.60
N PHE A 69 4.24 5.46 -2.53
CA PHE A 69 4.00 5.88 -1.15
C PHE A 69 5.14 6.79 -0.69
N GLY A 70 4.85 8.04 -0.35
CA GLY A 70 5.85 9.02 0.07
C GLY A 70 5.45 9.72 1.36
N GLY A 71 6.01 9.31 2.51
CA GLY A 71 5.78 9.96 3.81
C GLY A 71 4.32 9.93 4.27
N LYS A 72 3.51 10.90 3.79
CA LYS A 72 2.06 11.04 4.00
C LYS A 72 1.26 11.15 2.69
N ASN A 73 1.92 11.10 1.53
CA ASN A 73 1.31 11.27 0.21
C ASN A 73 1.34 9.94 -0.55
N LEU A 74 0.23 9.59 -1.18
CA LEU A 74 0.12 8.47 -2.09
C LEU A 74 -0.15 9.02 -3.48
N LYS A 75 0.82 8.82 -4.37
CA LYS A 75 0.66 9.17 -5.78
C LYS A 75 0.30 7.93 -6.58
N ILE A 76 -0.76 8.03 -7.37
CA ILE A 76 -1.20 6.98 -8.28
C ILE A 76 -1.13 7.52 -9.70
N THR A 77 -0.42 6.82 -10.58
CA THR A 77 -0.35 7.14 -12.01
C THR A 77 -0.84 5.96 -12.84
N ASN A 78 -1.53 6.22 -13.94
CA ASN A 78 -1.85 5.19 -14.92
C ASN A 78 -0.76 5.17 -15.99
N TYR A 79 -0.04 4.06 -16.10
CA TYR A 79 0.93 3.82 -17.15
C TYR A 79 0.25 3.12 -18.33
N LYS A 80 0.43 3.70 -19.53
CA LYS A 80 -0.04 3.12 -20.80
C LYS A 80 1.14 2.54 -21.56
N ALA A 81 1.24 1.21 -21.64
CA ALA A 81 2.38 0.52 -22.26
C ALA A 81 2.53 0.82 -23.76
N GLY A 82 1.41 0.92 -24.49
CA GLY A 82 1.42 1.26 -25.91
C GLY A 82 1.96 2.66 -26.20
N GLN A 83 1.86 3.58 -25.23
CA GLN A 83 2.29 4.97 -25.37
C GLN A 83 3.60 5.25 -24.63
N LYS A 84 4.03 4.37 -23.71
CA LYS A 84 5.13 4.58 -22.77
C LYS A 84 5.00 5.89 -21.99
N MET A 85 3.77 6.28 -21.69
CA MET A 85 3.44 7.50 -20.96
C MET A 85 2.68 7.18 -19.69
N ASP A 86 2.92 7.97 -18.65
CA ASP A 86 2.17 8.00 -17.42
C ASP A 86 1.29 9.25 -17.35
N SER A 87 0.08 9.08 -16.81
CA SER A 87 -0.80 10.19 -16.46
C SER A 87 -1.11 10.12 -14.97
N LEU A 88 -1.07 11.26 -14.28
CA LEU A 88 -1.54 11.34 -12.89
C LEU A 88 -3.01 10.87 -12.85
N ALA A 89 -3.27 9.88 -12.00
CA ALA A 89 -4.60 9.34 -11.77
C ALA A 89 -5.21 9.95 -10.52
N LEU A 90 -4.50 9.84 -9.40
CA LEU A 90 -4.93 10.36 -8.10
C LEU A 90 -3.72 10.83 -7.30
N ASP A 91 -3.92 11.89 -6.52
CA ASP A 91 -3.02 12.31 -5.46
C ASP A 91 -3.81 12.28 -4.15
N CYS A 92 -3.41 11.39 -3.26
CA CYS A 92 -4.11 11.11 -2.01
C CYS A 92 -3.17 11.33 -0.83
N THR A 93 -3.73 11.53 0.37
CA THR A 93 -2.92 11.37 1.59
C THR A 93 -3.11 9.99 2.19
N TYR A 94 -2.11 9.54 2.94
CA TYR A 94 -2.16 8.32 3.72
C TYR A 94 -1.59 8.52 5.12
N ASP A 95 -2.19 7.83 6.08
CA ASP A 95 -1.71 7.73 7.46
C ASP A 95 -1.15 6.32 7.67
N SER A 96 0.02 6.21 8.28
CA SER A 96 0.71 4.93 8.55
C SER A 96 0.61 4.50 10.02
N ASP A 97 0.13 5.37 10.91
CA ASP A 97 0.35 5.21 12.35
C ASP A 97 -0.50 4.09 12.97
N LYS A 98 -1.47 3.54 12.22
CA LYS A 98 -2.41 2.50 12.69
C LYS A 98 -2.30 1.12 12.04
N ASN A 99 -1.34 0.88 11.13
CA ASN A 99 -1.39 -0.30 10.21
C ASN A 99 -2.60 -0.30 9.26
N GLU A 100 -3.22 0.85 9.08
CA GLU A 100 -4.36 1.08 8.19
C GLU A 100 -3.95 2.17 7.20
N LEU A 101 -4.28 2.03 5.92
CA LEU A 101 -4.01 3.06 4.91
C LEU A 101 -5.30 3.84 4.66
N HIS A 102 -5.44 4.96 5.34
CA HIS A 102 -6.52 5.89 5.07
C HIS A 102 -6.23 6.65 3.79
N VAL A 103 -6.88 6.31 2.68
CA VAL A 103 -6.68 7.00 1.40
C VAL A 103 -7.64 8.18 1.34
N PHE A 104 -7.10 9.37 1.60
CA PHE A 104 -7.87 10.61 1.51
C PHE A 104 -7.86 11.13 0.08
N HIS A 105 -9.03 11.19 -0.55
CA HIS A 105 -9.20 11.80 -1.86
C HIS A 105 -9.82 13.20 -1.71
N TYR A 106 -9.06 14.23 -2.07
CA TYR A 106 -9.56 15.60 -2.12
C TYR A 106 -10.28 15.87 -3.45
N SER A 107 -11.51 15.35 -3.60
CA SER A 107 -12.42 15.74 -4.70
C SER A 107 -13.41 16.81 -4.25
N GLN A 108 -14.23 17.32 -5.18
CA GLN A 108 -15.26 18.34 -4.91
C GLN A 108 -16.25 17.91 -3.81
N ASP A 109 -16.48 16.61 -3.64
CA ASP A 109 -17.37 16.06 -2.60
C ASP A 109 -16.62 15.61 -1.34
N SER A 110 -15.28 15.71 -1.33
CA SER A 110 -14.40 15.31 -0.22
C SER A 110 -14.79 13.96 0.38
N THR A 111 -14.68 12.90 -0.42
CA THR A 111 -15.03 11.54 -0.01
C THR A 111 -13.83 10.83 0.63
N PHE A 112 -14.06 10.24 1.80
CA PHE A 112 -13.06 9.45 2.52
C PHE A 112 -13.21 7.97 2.14
N TRP A 113 -12.12 7.32 1.74
CA TRP A 113 -12.10 5.88 1.50
C TRP A 113 -11.04 5.21 2.38
N ASN A 114 -11.51 4.37 3.29
CA ASN A 114 -10.64 3.64 4.18
C ASN A 114 -10.27 2.29 3.56
N TYR A 115 -8.98 1.98 3.55
CA TYR A 115 -8.46 0.68 3.12
C TYR A 115 -7.54 0.10 4.21
N SER A 116 -7.81 -1.13 4.62
CA SER A 116 -6.84 -1.91 5.41
C SER A 116 -5.75 -2.44 4.49
N LEU A 117 -4.51 -2.52 4.98
CA LEU A 117 -3.38 -3.10 4.25
C LEU A 117 -2.94 -4.42 4.88
N ALA A 118 -2.88 -5.45 4.05
CA ALA A 118 -2.25 -6.72 4.40
C ALA A 118 -1.05 -6.97 3.46
N ILE A 119 0.16 -6.91 4.01
CA ILE A 119 1.37 -7.26 3.28
C ILE A 119 1.60 -8.77 3.44
N THR A 120 1.88 -9.46 2.33
CA THR A 120 2.16 -10.90 2.37
C THR A 120 3.52 -11.20 3.00
N SER A 121 3.73 -12.42 3.49
CA SER A 121 4.97 -12.83 4.18
C SER A 121 6.26 -12.65 3.36
N THR A 122 6.16 -12.51 2.04
CA THR A 122 7.30 -12.28 1.13
C THR A 122 7.61 -10.81 0.91
N GLY A 123 6.82 -9.88 1.47
CA GLY A 123 7.01 -8.43 1.29
C GLY A 123 6.91 -7.94 -0.16
N SER A 124 6.42 -8.78 -1.08
CA SER A 124 6.36 -8.51 -2.53
C SER A 124 4.95 -8.21 -3.03
N PHE A 125 3.94 -8.43 -2.18
CA PHE A 125 2.53 -8.18 -2.48
C PHE A 125 1.84 -7.51 -1.31
N ILE A 126 0.90 -6.63 -1.63
CA ILE A 126 0.02 -5.95 -0.68
C ILE A 126 -1.41 -6.16 -1.16
N LEU A 127 -2.28 -6.58 -0.26
CA LEU A 127 -3.71 -6.56 -0.46
C LEU A 127 -4.26 -5.33 0.26
N MET A 128 -5.00 -4.50 -0.46
CA MET A 128 -5.77 -3.41 0.11
C MET A 128 -7.23 -3.80 0.12
N THR A 129 -7.87 -3.75 1.27
CA THR A 129 -9.29 -4.12 1.42
C THR A 129 -10.07 -2.94 1.96
N ARG A 130 -11.08 -2.51 1.21
CA ARG A 130 -11.93 -1.37 1.56
C ARG A 130 -12.70 -1.66 2.84
N GLU A 131 -12.62 -0.74 3.78
CA GLU A 131 -13.41 -0.77 5.01
C GLU A 131 -14.76 -0.08 4.77
N ASN A 132 -15.82 -0.61 5.39
CA ASN A 132 -17.19 -0.11 5.22
C ASN A 132 -17.46 1.14 6.03
#